data_AF-A0A2I0UZ20-F1
#
_entry.id   AF-A0A2I0UZ20-F1
#
_cell.length_a   1.000
_cell.length_b   1.000
_cell.length_c   1.000
_cell.angle_alpha   90.00
_cell.angle_beta   90.00
_cell.angle_gamma   90.00
#
_symmetry.space_group_name_H-M   'P 1'
#
loop_
_entity.id
_entity.type
_entity.pdbx_description
1 polymer ?
#
loop_
_entity_poly.entity_id
_entity_poly.type
_entity_poly.pdbx_seq_one_letter_code
_entity_poly.pdbx_strand_id
1 'polypeptide(L)'
;MVRIFAHVLLHTGHQGRMSPLFREYQENKANHFMYHACVPSFMLDEIEPNNLTVEYIQEQFNVECDFARKRLEQYLSKWYLF
;
A
#
# COMPACT_ATOMS: atom_id res chain seq x y z
N MET A 1 1.42 1.90 -12.82
CA MET A 1 2.74 1.26 -13.02
C MET A 1 3.11 0.26 -11.92
N VAL A 2 2.82 0.51 -10.63
CA VAL A 2 3.22 -0.39 -9.52
C VAL A 2 2.38 -1.68 -9.40
N ARG A 3 1.08 -1.64 -9.75
CA ARG A 3 0.20 -2.83 -9.74
C ARG A 3 0.72 -3.98 -10.63
N ILE A 4 1.38 -3.65 -11.73
CA ILE A 4 1.91 -4.62 -12.69
C ILE A 4 3.13 -5.34 -12.13
N PHE A 5 3.95 -4.66 -11.31
CA PHE A 5 5.13 -5.23 -10.69
C PHE A 5 4.76 -6.22 -9.58
N ALA A 6 3.74 -5.90 -8.78
CA ALA A 6 3.14 -6.82 -7.83
C ALA A 6 2.52 -8.03 -8.53
N HIS A 7 1.86 -7.83 -9.68
CA HIS A 7 1.33 -8.93 -10.49
C HIS A 7 2.47 -9.85 -11.00
N VAL A 8 3.54 -9.30 -11.57
CA VAL A 8 4.68 -10.10 -12.08
C VAL A 8 5.42 -10.87 -10.97
N LEU A 9 5.65 -10.25 -9.82
CA LEU A 9 6.38 -10.88 -8.72
C LEU A 9 5.53 -11.89 -7.93
N LEU A 10 4.21 -11.69 -7.81
CA LEU A 10 3.32 -12.57 -7.04
C LEU A 10 2.65 -13.67 -7.89
N HIS A 11 2.57 -13.50 -9.23
CA HIS A 11 1.85 -14.44 -10.13
C HIS A 11 2.76 -15.41 -10.88
N THR A 12 3.97 -15.72 -10.39
CA THR A 12 4.72 -16.90 -10.86
C THR A 12 4.13 -18.20 -10.28
N GLY A 13 2.86 -18.46 -10.60
CA GLY A 13 2.14 -19.68 -10.24
C GLY A 13 1.05 -19.98 -11.25
N HIS A 14 1.16 -21.13 -11.93
CA HIS A 14 0.24 -21.65 -12.96
C HIS A 14 -1.23 -21.26 -12.71
N GLN A 15 -1.78 -20.33 -13.49
CA GLN A 15 -3.14 -19.78 -13.33
C GLN A 15 -4.25 -20.66 -13.95
N GLY A 16 -4.07 -21.99 -13.99
CA GLY A 16 -5.03 -22.89 -14.66
C GLY A 16 -6.33 -23.13 -13.89
N ARG A 17 -6.35 -22.98 -12.56
CA ARG A 17 -7.51 -23.28 -11.69
C ARG A 17 -7.53 -22.43 -10.41
N MET A 18 -7.43 -21.12 -10.56
CA MET A 18 -7.46 -20.23 -9.41
C MET A 18 -8.90 -19.93 -8.98
N SER A 19 -9.30 -20.35 -7.78
CA SER A 19 -10.60 -19.99 -7.20
C SER A 19 -10.76 -18.46 -7.14
N PRO A 20 -11.96 -17.90 -7.42
CA PRO A 20 -12.21 -16.46 -7.35
C PRO A 20 -11.76 -15.82 -6.02
N LEU A 21 -11.96 -16.52 -4.89
CA LEU A 21 -11.52 -16.07 -3.58
C LEU A 21 -9.99 -15.96 -3.46
N PHE A 22 -9.25 -16.86 -4.11
CA PHE A 22 -7.79 -16.82 -4.09
C PHE A 22 -7.24 -15.71 -5.00
N ARG A 23 -7.94 -15.37 -6.08
CA ARG A 23 -7.61 -14.21 -6.92
C ARG A 23 -7.79 -12.90 -6.16
N GLU A 24 -8.95 -12.72 -5.51
CA GLU A 24 -9.22 -11.54 -4.69
C GLU A 24 -8.18 -11.40 -3.55
N TYR A 25 -7.84 -12.50 -2.89
CA TYR A 25 -6.77 -12.52 -1.89
C TYR A 25 -5.42 -12.05 -2.46
N GLN A 26 -5.02 -12.53 -3.64
CA GLN A 26 -3.78 -12.10 -4.28
C GLN A 26 -3.81 -10.63 -4.68
N GLU A 27 -4.92 -10.14 -5.22
CA GLU A 27 -5.09 -8.73 -5.57
C GLU A 27 -5.02 -7.84 -4.32
N ASN A 28 -5.66 -8.23 -3.22
CA ASN A 28 -5.58 -7.52 -1.95
C ASN A 28 -4.15 -7.51 -1.39
N LYS A 29 -3.42 -8.63 -1.49
CA LYS A 29 -2.01 -8.71 -1.09
C LYS A 29 -1.12 -7.81 -1.97
N ALA A 30 -1.33 -7.82 -3.28
CA ALA A 30 -0.62 -6.98 -4.24
C ALA A 30 -0.88 -5.49 -3.98
N ASN A 31 -2.13 -5.13 -3.64
CA ASN A 31 -2.50 -3.77 -3.28
C ASN A 31 -1.80 -3.32 -1.99
N HIS A 32 -1.81 -4.15 -0.93
CA HIS A 32 -1.07 -3.85 0.30
C HIS A 32 0.42 -3.67 0.06
N PHE A 33 1.03 -4.54 -0.74
CA PHE A 33 2.43 -4.40 -1.13
C PHE A 33 2.69 -3.08 -1.86
N MET A 34 1.83 -2.70 -2.81
CA MET A 34 1.94 -1.41 -3.52
C MET A 34 1.92 -0.22 -2.55
N TYR A 35 1.00 -0.17 -1.60
CA TYR A 35 0.95 0.95 -0.63
C TYR A 35 2.22 1.03 0.22
N HIS A 36 2.73 -0.11 0.68
CA HIS A 36 3.97 -0.15 1.46
C HIS A 36 5.23 0.09 0.63
N ALA A 37 5.24 -0.28 -0.65
CA ALA A 37 6.35 -0.02 -1.55
C ALA A 37 6.44 1.45 -1.95
N CYS A 38 5.30 2.11 -2.20
CA CYS A 38 5.27 3.53 -2.54
C CYS A 38 5.47 4.44 -1.33
N VAL A 39 4.95 4.05 -0.17
CA VAL A 39 5.04 4.85 1.07
C VAL A 39 5.37 3.91 2.24
N PRO A 40 6.66 3.66 2.51
CA PRO A 40 7.07 2.74 3.55
C PRO A 40 6.71 3.25 4.96
N SER A 41 6.30 2.36 5.87
CA SER A 41 5.95 2.76 7.24
C SER A 41 7.15 3.32 8.01
N PHE A 42 8.34 2.74 7.85
CA PHE A 42 9.54 3.21 8.56
C PHE A 42 9.89 4.67 8.23
N MET A 43 9.58 5.15 7.02
CA MET A 43 9.76 6.56 6.66
C MET A 43 8.73 7.46 7.35
N LEU A 44 7.51 6.95 7.58
CA LEU A 44 6.47 7.66 8.33
C LEU A 44 6.78 7.68 9.84
N ASP A 45 7.42 6.63 10.36
CA ASP A 45 7.80 6.53 11.77
C ASP A 45 8.88 7.57 12.16
N GLU A 46 9.67 8.05 11.20
CA GLU A 46 10.69 9.09 11.40
C GLU A 46 10.12 10.52 11.45
N ILE A 47 8.82 10.69 11.13
CA ILE A 47 8.16 11.99 11.06
C ILE A 47 7.27 12.18 12.28
N GLU A 48 7.29 13.39 12.85
CA GLU A 48 6.38 13.72 13.94
C GLU A 48 4.91 13.57 13.49
N PRO A 49 4.04 12.92 14.28
CA PRO A 49 2.65 12.67 13.91
C PRO A 49 1.86 13.92 13.51
N ASN A 50 2.19 15.08 14.08
CA ASN A 50 1.55 16.36 13.77
C ASN A 50 1.88 16.89 12.37
N ASN A 51 3.00 16.46 11.79
CA ASN A 51 3.44 16.88 10.45
C ASN A 51 3.03 15.87 9.36
N LEU A 52 2.39 14.77 9.75
CA LEU A 52 2.04 13.65 8.89
C LEU A 52 0.68 13.91 8.23
N THR A 53 0.67 14.79 7.23
CA THR A 53 -0.54 15.16 6.48
C THR A 53 -0.62 14.46 5.13
N VAL A 54 -1.78 14.53 4.48
CA VAL A 54 -1.97 13.99 3.13
C VAL A 54 -1.07 14.71 2.14
N GLU A 55 -0.99 16.04 2.24
CA GLU A 55 -0.17 16.90 1.40
C GLU A 55 1.31 16.54 1.53
N TYR A 56 1.79 16.31 2.75
CA TYR A 56 3.17 15.87 2.99
C TYR A 56 3.46 14.55 2.26
N ILE A 57 2.58 13.55 2.39
CA ILE A 57 2.77 12.26 1.71
C ILE A 57 2.72 12.42 0.19
N GLN A 58 1.86 13.30 -0.33
CA GLN A 58 1.80 13.58 -1.75
C GLN A 58 3.08 14.22 -2.27
N GLU A 59 3.61 15.22 -1.57
CA GLU A 59 4.83 15.92 -1.98
C GLU A 59 6.06 15.03 -1.86
N GLN A 60 6.21 14.30 -0.76
CA GLN A 60 7.39 13.46 -0.53
C GLN A 60 7.44 12.23 -1.44
N PHE A 61 6.30 11.59 -1.68
CA PHE A 61 6.25 10.33 -2.44
C PHE A 61 5.71 10.50 -3.86
N ASN A 62 5.33 11.74 -4.24
CA ASN A 62 4.80 12.11 -5.54
C ASN A 62 3.60 11.21 -5.96
N VAL A 63 2.67 11.00 -5.02
CA VAL A 63 1.49 10.15 -5.17
C VAL A 63 0.19 10.98 -5.26
N GLU A 64 -0.88 10.38 -5.77
CA GLU A 64 -2.20 11.01 -5.85
C GLU A 64 -2.82 11.22 -4.45
N CYS A 65 -3.69 12.24 -4.32
CA CYS A 65 -4.37 12.58 -3.06
C CYS A 65 -5.06 11.36 -2.41
N ASP A 66 -5.82 10.60 -3.20
CA ASP A 66 -6.55 9.44 -2.69
C ASP A 66 -5.62 8.31 -2.23
N PHE A 67 -4.47 8.17 -2.89
CA PHE A 67 -3.45 7.20 -2.49
C PHE A 67 -2.81 7.58 -1.15
N ALA A 68 -2.42 8.85 -1.02
CA ALA A 68 -1.85 9.41 0.20
C ALA A 68 -2.84 9.30 1.38
N ARG A 69 -4.11 9.69 1.17
CA ARG A 69 -5.16 9.58 2.18
C ARG A 69 -5.37 8.15 2.64
N LYS A 70 -5.53 7.21 1.71
CA LYS A 70 -5.72 5.78 2.04
C LYS A 70 -4.52 5.20 2.78
N ARG A 71 -3.31 5.65 2.44
CA ARG A 71 -2.08 5.22 3.12
C ARG A 71 -1.98 5.77 4.55
N LEU A 72 -2.36 7.02 4.76
CA LEU A 72 -2.41 7.66 6.07
C LEU A 72 -3.44 6.97 6.97
N GLU A 73 -4.64 6.68 6.45
CA GLU A 73 -5.68 5.91 7.15
C GLU A 73 -5.17 4.52 7.58
N GLN A 74 -4.48 3.80 6.68
CA GLN A 74 -3.85 2.51 7.01
C GLN A 74 -2.76 2.61 8.07
N TYR A 75 -1.99 3.69 8.06
CA TYR A 75 -0.96 3.95 9.07
C TYR A 75 -1.59 4.20 10.43
N LEU A 76 -2.49 5.19 10.53
CA LEU A 76 -3.17 5.55 11.77
C LEU A 76 -3.96 4.37 12.35
N SER A 77 -4.67 3.62 11.51
CA SER A 77 -5.43 2.43 11.95
C SER A 77 -4.54 1.37 12.61
N LYS A 78 -3.27 1.24 12.20
CA LYS A 78 -2.31 0.36 12.89
C LYS A 78 -1.94 0.90 14.27
N TRP A 79 -1.78 2.21 14.43
CA TRP A 79 -1.46 2.83 15.71
C TRP A 79 -2.62 2.76 16.72
N TYR A 80 -3.88 2.90 16.28
CA TYR A 80 -5.05 2.80 17.16
C TYR A 80 -5.37 1.37 17.65
N LEU A 81 -4.74 0.34 17.08
CA LEU A 81 -4.90 -1.06 17.47
C LEU A 81 -3.92 -1.50 18.56
N PHE A 82 -3.06 -0.60 19.05
CA PHE A 82 -2.14 -0.80 20.18
C PHE A 82 -2.39 0.25 21.25
#